data_AF-A0AAW0N0N7-F1
#
_entry.id   AF-A0AAW0N0N7-F1
#
_cell.length_a   1.000
_cell.length_b   1.000
_cell.length_c   1.000
_cell.angle_alpha   90.00
_cell.angle_beta   90.00
_cell.angle_gamma   90.00
#
_symmetry.space_group_name_H-M   'P 1'
#
loop_
_entity.id
_entity.type
_entity.pdbx_description
1 polymer ?
#
loop_
_entity_poly.entity_id
_entity_poly.type
_entity_poly.pdbx_seq_one_letter_code
_entity_poly.pdbx_strand_id
1 'polypeptide(L)'
;MSDPEQSLEPRGPTDNGLPESDEELDPEQDAARMRFMRDRRRARSLPACTAALLGDGAARKRVQFADTVGLSLADVKHFNTTDEPLVPHAVLSRHRSFQTHAPQTHALPMLLPCFPEPVHAQSSVLDQRVALEKVHVTQFEVRGQVLTRTEDAHATVFVRYTFNDWLSHVDAPALRVAEDRHTFSVLVPPLWSASAVHFALLLRCADGEFWDNNRGQNFSLRYGYGRAHAHRDT
;
A
#
# COMPACT_ATOMS: atom_id res chain seq x y z
N MET A 1 35.77 49.79 28.02
CA MET A 1 34.69 50.63 28.60
C MET A 1 33.62 50.78 27.54
N SER A 2 32.38 50.35 27.67
CA SER A 2 31.67 49.47 28.62
C SER A 2 30.34 49.12 27.90
N ASP A 3 29.73 47.99 28.27
CA ASP A 3 28.41 47.49 27.85
C ASP A 3 27.26 48.52 27.99
N PRO A 4 26.08 48.21 27.43
CA PRO A 4 25.11 47.54 28.30
C PRO A 4 24.43 46.30 27.69
N GLU A 5 24.21 45.36 28.61
CA GLU A 5 23.42 44.14 28.52
C GLU A 5 21.97 44.36 28.06
N GLN A 6 21.41 43.34 27.41
CA GLN A 6 20.05 42.89 27.71
C GLN A 6 19.87 41.40 27.42
N SER A 7 19.66 40.67 28.51
CA SER A 7 19.31 39.24 28.64
C SER A 7 17.88 38.96 28.18
N LEU A 8 17.60 37.78 27.60
CA LEU A 8 16.28 37.12 27.57
C LEU A 8 16.40 35.63 27.13
N GLU A 9 16.45 34.77 28.15
CA GLU A 9 15.91 33.39 28.35
C GLU A 9 15.54 32.45 27.17
N PRO A 10 15.83 31.13 27.27
CA PRO A 10 15.49 30.13 26.26
C PRO A 10 14.03 29.64 26.40
N ARG A 11 13.24 29.70 25.31
CA ARG A 11 11.92 29.07 25.24
C ARG A 11 12.06 27.55 25.06
N GLY A 12 11.61 26.80 26.06
CA GLY A 12 11.54 25.35 26.04
C GLY A 12 10.57 24.78 25.00
N PRO A 13 10.66 23.47 24.71
CA PRO A 13 9.82 22.81 23.72
C PRO A 13 8.38 22.69 24.20
N THR A 14 7.44 23.14 23.37
CA THR A 14 5.99 22.94 23.55
C THR A 14 5.66 21.46 23.38
N ASP A 15 5.35 20.83 24.50
CA ASP A 15 4.60 19.60 24.65
C ASP A 15 3.20 19.76 24.04
N ASN A 16 2.93 19.02 22.97
CA ASN A 16 1.58 18.87 22.41
C ASN A 16 1.10 17.43 22.69
N GLY A 17 0.86 17.12 23.96
CA GLY A 17 0.09 15.95 24.37
C GLY A 17 -1.36 16.09 23.93
N LEU A 18 -1.76 15.29 22.95
CA LEU A 18 -3.17 15.02 22.66
C LEU A 18 -3.77 14.24 23.85
N PRO A 19 -4.91 14.64 24.42
CA PRO A 19 -5.61 13.76 25.35
C PRO A 19 -6.24 12.62 24.55
N GLU A 20 -5.69 11.41 24.74
CA GLU A 20 -6.37 10.15 24.44
C GLU A 20 -7.64 10.11 25.30
N SER A 21 -8.80 10.34 24.67
CA SER A 21 -10.10 10.09 25.29
C SER A 21 -10.49 8.65 24.97
N ASP A 22 -10.02 7.74 25.82
CA ASP A 22 -10.63 6.43 25.97
C ASP A 22 -12.03 6.65 26.59
N GLU A 23 -13.03 6.89 25.74
CA GLU A 23 -14.42 6.72 26.16
C GLU A 23 -14.64 5.23 26.44
N GLU A 24 -14.34 4.80 27.66
CA GLU A 24 -14.83 3.53 28.21
C GLU A 24 -16.35 3.54 28.14
N LEU A 25 -16.88 2.85 27.11
CA LEU A 25 -18.31 2.68 26.88
C LEU A 25 -18.92 1.90 28.05
N ASP A 26 -19.65 2.61 28.90
CA ASP A 26 -20.39 2.08 30.05
C ASP A 26 -21.29 0.89 29.62
N PRO A 27 -21.02 -0.34 30.09
CA PRO A 27 -21.77 -1.53 29.72
C PRO A 27 -23.22 -1.49 30.21
N GLU A 28 -23.56 -0.62 31.18
CA GLU A 28 -24.94 -0.44 31.65
C GLU A 28 -25.78 0.33 30.62
N GLN A 29 -25.19 1.32 29.94
CA GLN A 29 -25.83 2.03 28.82
C GLN A 29 -26.02 1.15 27.59
N ASP A 30 -25.06 0.26 27.30
CA ASP A 30 -25.18 -0.67 26.18
C ASP A 30 -26.22 -1.77 26.46
N ALA A 31 -26.30 -2.25 27.71
CA ALA A 31 -27.35 -3.13 28.17
C ALA A 31 -28.74 -2.46 28.13
N ALA A 32 -28.84 -1.17 28.48
CA ALA A 32 -30.07 -0.39 28.39
C ALA A 32 -30.52 -0.21 26.92
N ARG A 33 -29.59 0.11 26.01
CA ARG A 33 -29.84 0.16 24.56
C ARG A 33 -30.30 -1.20 24.01
N MET A 34 -29.67 -2.29 24.43
CA MET A 34 -30.05 -3.65 24.06
C MET A 34 -31.42 -4.08 24.60
N ARG A 35 -31.80 -3.64 25.82
CA ARG A 35 -33.14 -3.85 26.39
C ARG A 35 -34.21 -3.06 25.62
N PHE A 36 -33.93 -1.80 25.28
CA PHE A 36 -34.85 -0.95 24.53
C PHE A 36 -35.15 -1.51 23.12
N MET A 37 -34.18 -2.20 22.50
CA MET A 37 -34.38 -2.88 21.21
C MET A 37 -35.22 -4.17 21.32
N ARG A 38 -35.18 -4.87 22.46
CA ARG A 38 -35.94 -6.11 22.69
C ARG A 38 -37.42 -5.88 23.06
N ASP A 39 -37.78 -4.67 23.49
CA ASP A 39 -39.15 -4.29 23.85
C ASP A 39 -40.01 -3.81 22.66
N ARG A 40 -39.52 -3.95 21.43
CA ARG A 40 -40.36 -3.85 20.25
C ARG A 40 -41.27 -5.07 20.22
N ARG A 41 -42.44 -4.95 20.86
CA ARG A 41 -43.53 -5.94 20.86
C ARG A 41 -43.66 -6.53 19.45
N ARG A 42 -43.27 -7.79 19.29
CA ARG A 42 -43.45 -8.53 18.05
C ARG A 42 -44.93 -8.44 17.67
N ALA A 43 -45.24 -7.89 16.50
CA ALA A 43 -46.61 -7.81 16.02
C ALA A 43 -47.21 -9.22 15.97
N ARG A 44 -48.44 -9.38 16.45
CA ARG A 44 -49.18 -10.64 16.35
C ARG A 44 -49.42 -10.93 14.87
N SER A 45 -48.89 -12.03 14.36
CA SER A 45 -49.21 -12.50 13.02
C SER A 45 -50.72 -12.73 12.91
N LEU A 46 -51.30 -12.37 11.76
CA LEU A 46 -52.68 -12.70 11.45
C LEU A 46 -52.89 -14.23 11.60
N PRO A 47 -54.06 -14.68 12.10
CA PRO A 47 -54.37 -16.09 12.16
C PRO A 47 -54.25 -16.68 10.75
N ALA A 48 -53.58 -17.82 10.63
CA ALA A 48 -53.46 -18.50 9.36
C ALA A 48 -54.87 -18.86 8.89
N CYS A 49 -55.36 -18.20 7.83
CA CYS A 49 -56.63 -18.55 7.21
C CYS A 49 -56.58 -20.04 6.87
N THR A 50 -57.32 -20.84 7.64
CA THR A 50 -57.56 -22.26 7.36
C THR A 50 -58.27 -22.32 6.02
N ALA A 51 -57.82 -23.22 5.16
CA ALA A 51 -58.25 -23.39 3.77
C ALA A 51 -59.76 -23.67 3.55
N ALA A 52 -60.59 -23.55 4.59
CA ALA A 52 -62.03 -23.81 4.56
C ALA A 52 -62.88 -22.65 4.00
N LEU A 53 -62.32 -21.46 3.75
CA LEU A 53 -63.08 -20.32 3.20
C LEU A 53 -62.78 -20.00 1.73
N LEU A 54 -61.82 -20.69 1.10
CA LEU A 54 -61.47 -20.45 -0.30
C LEU A 54 -61.65 -21.76 -1.06
N GLY A 55 -62.69 -21.78 -1.89
CA GLY A 55 -63.02 -22.89 -2.78
C GLY A 55 -61.83 -23.32 -3.64
N ASP A 56 -61.94 -24.57 -4.09
CA ASP A 56 -60.97 -25.32 -4.88
C ASP A 56 -60.22 -24.47 -5.91
N GLY A 57 -58.96 -24.14 -5.59
CA GLY A 57 -58.16 -23.17 -6.31
C GLY A 57 -57.05 -22.63 -5.43
N ALA A 58 -56.08 -23.48 -5.10
CA ALA A 58 -54.93 -23.14 -4.26
C ALA A 58 -54.06 -22.04 -4.89
N ALA A 59 -54.47 -20.78 -4.75
CA ALA A 59 -53.62 -19.63 -5.00
C ALA A 59 -52.46 -19.68 -4.00
N ARG A 60 -51.25 -19.97 -4.50
CA ARG A 60 -50.03 -19.99 -3.68
C ARG A 60 -49.87 -18.63 -3.01
N LYS A 61 -49.97 -18.59 -1.68
CA LYS A 61 -49.72 -17.39 -0.87
C LYS A 61 -48.29 -16.90 -1.18
N ARG A 62 -48.15 -15.72 -1.78
CA ARG A 62 -46.86 -15.08 -2.07
C ARG A 62 -46.70 -13.87 -1.16
N VAL A 63 -45.55 -13.76 -0.51
CA VAL A 63 -45.15 -12.58 0.25
C VAL A 63 -44.21 -11.78 -0.65
N GLN A 64 -44.55 -10.53 -0.92
CA GLN A 64 -43.70 -9.59 -1.64
C GLN A 64 -43.45 -8.38 -0.73
N PHE A 65 -42.19 -7.95 -0.66
CA PHE A 65 -41.85 -6.68 -0.04
C PHE A 65 -42.23 -5.58 -1.02
N ALA A 66 -43.21 -4.77 -0.66
CA ALA A 66 -43.59 -3.57 -1.39
C ALA A 66 -43.14 -2.33 -0.61
N ASP A 67 -42.82 -1.26 -1.33
CA ASP A 67 -42.69 0.06 -0.72
C ASP A 67 -44.07 0.55 -0.19
N THR A 68 -44.09 1.72 0.45
CA THR A 68 -45.34 2.31 0.97
C THR A 68 -46.38 2.60 -0.11
N VAL A 69 -46.03 2.49 -1.40
CA VAL A 69 -46.91 2.70 -2.56
C VAL A 69 -47.19 1.41 -3.35
N GLY A 70 -46.71 0.25 -2.92
CA GLY A 70 -47.04 -1.06 -3.52
C GLY A 70 -46.09 -1.57 -4.61
N LEU A 71 -44.95 -0.92 -4.85
CA LEU A 71 -44.04 -1.26 -5.94
C LEU A 71 -43.03 -2.35 -5.57
N SER A 72 -42.62 -3.13 -6.56
CA SER A 72 -41.60 -4.18 -6.41
C SER A 72 -40.23 -3.57 -6.12
N LEU A 73 -39.62 -3.96 -5.00
CA LEU A 73 -38.25 -3.57 -4.64
C LEU A 73 -37.16 -4.44 -5.32
N ALA A 74 -37.57 -5.46 -6.07
CA ALA A 74 -36.65 -6.33 -6.81
C ALA A 74 -36.81 -6.06 -8.31
N ASP A 75 -35.70 -5.75 -8.96
CA ASP A 75 -35.56 -5.75 -10.40
C ASP A 75 -34.85 -7.04 -10.82
N VAL A 76 -35.49 -7.84 -11.69
CA VAL A 76 -34.95 -9.13 -12.14
C VAL A 76 -34.57 -8.99 -13.61
N LYS A 77 -33.26 -8.90 -13.85
CA LYS A 77 -32.71 -8.90 -15.20
C LYS A 77 -32.41 -10.33 -15.63
N HIS A 78 -33.13 -10.81 -16.64
CA HIS A 78 -32.84 -12.07 -17.30
C HIS A 78 -31.78 -11.85 -18.37
N PHE A 79 -30.72 -12.67 -18.37
CA PHE A 79 -29.65 -12.62 -19.36
C PHE A 79 -29.78 -13.82 -20.29
N ASN A 80 -29.69 -13.60 -21.60
CA ASN A 80 -29.59 -14.67 -22.59
C ASN A 80 -28.12 -14.83 -23.01
N THR A 81 -27.68 -16.07 -23.25
CA THR A 81 -26.34 -16.39 -23.76
C THR A 81 -26.09 -15.78 -25.16
N THR A 82 -27.15 -15.43 -25.90
CA THR A 82 -27.03 -14.74 -27.19
C THR A 82 -27.00 -13.22 -27.07
N ASP A 83 -27.21 -12.65 -25.89
CA ASP A 83 -27.17 -11.19 -25.69
C ASP A 83 -25.72 -10.70 -25.69
N GLU A 84 -25.45 -9.63 -26.43
CA GLU A 84 -24.14 -8.99 -26.42
C GLU A 84 -23.91 -8.27 -25.07
N PRO A 85 -22.79 -8.53 -24.37
CA PRO A 85 -22.54 -7.93 -23.08
C PRO A 85 -22.27 -6.42 -23.22
N LEU A 86 -23.26 -5.60 -22.89
CA LEU A 86 -23.11 -4.15 -22.85
C LEU A 86 -22.42 -3.71 -21.57
N VAL A 87 -21.25 -3.10 -21.70
CA VAL A 87 -20.51 -2.51 -20.58
C VAL A 87 -21.28 -1.30 -20.05
N PRO A 88 -21.68 -1.27 -18.76
CA PRO A 88 -22.42 -0.14 -18.20
C PRO A 88 -21.66 1.17 -18.36
N HIS A 89 -22.38 2.27 -18.65
CA HIS A 89 -21.79 3.58 -18.86
C HIS A 89 -20.89 4.02 -17.68
N ALA A 90 -21.28 3.72 -16.44
CA ALA A 90 -20.49 4.01 -15.25
C ALA A 90 -19.08 3.37 -15.28
N VAL A 91 -18.95 2.17 -15.87
CA VAL A 91 -17.67 1.49 -16.06
C VAL A 91 -16.83 2.22 -17.12
N LEU A 92 -17.44 2.61 -18.23
CA LEU A 92 -16.77 3.37 -19.29
C LEU A 92 -16.32 4.76 -18.82
N SER A 93 -17.17 5.45 -18.06
CA SER A 93 -16.84 6.75 -17.46
C SER A 93 -15.66 6.62 -16.50
N ARG A 94 -15.69 5.61 -15.62
CA ARG A 94 -14.59 5.33 -14.69
C ARG A 94 -13.30 4.99 -15.42
N HIS A 95 -13.37 4.15 -16.47
CA HIS A 95 -12.20 3.82 -17.29
C HIS A 95 -11.60 5.06 -17.96
N ARG A 96 -12.44 5.98 -18.48
CA ARG A 96 -11.99 7.25 -19.05
C ARG A 96 -11.38 8.19 -18.00
N SER A 97 -11.91 8.20 -16.77
CA SER A 97 -11.30 8.99 -15.68
C SER A 97 -9.94 8.47 -15.23
N PHE A 98 -9.64 7.18 -15.41
CA PHE A 98 -8.29 6.63 -15.20
C PHE A 98 -7.33 6.89 -16.36
N GLN A 99 -7.85 7.26 -17.54
CA GLN A 99 -7.06 7.72 -18.67
C GLN A 99 -6.73 9.21 -18.56
N THR A 100 -6.29 9.67 -17.39
CA THR A 100 -5.69 11.00 -17.26
C THR A 100 -4.44 11.06 -18.12
N HIS A 101 -4.58 11.67 -19.31
CA HIS A 101 -3.56 12.12 -20.24
C HIS A 101 -2.14 11.56 -19.98
N ALA A 102 -1.94 10.27 -20.24
CA ALA A 102 -0.60 9.81 -20.56
C ALA A 102 -0.21 10.56 -21.85
N PRO A 103 0.93 11.28 -21.89
CA PRO A 103 1.40 11.84 -23.15
C PRO A 103 1.46 10.73 -24.19
N GLN A 104 1.08 11.05 -25.43
CA GLN A 104 1.03 10.15 -26.59
C GLN A 104 2.45 9.73 -27.03
N THR A 105 3.27 9.28 -26.09
CA THR A 105 4.50 8.57 -26.34
C THR A 105 4.14 7.10 -26.29
N HIS A 106 4.42 6.35 -27.36
CA HIS A 106 4.29 4.88 -27.37
C HIS A 106 5.28 4.19 -26.39
N ALA A 107 5.91 4.95 -25.49
CA ALA A 107 6.87 4.48 -24.51
C ALA A 107 6.15 4.30 -23.16
N LEU A 108 6.12 3.07 -22.68
CA LEU A 108 5.68 2.79 -21.32
C LEU A 108 6.61 3.49 -20.33
N PRO A 109 6.07 4.11 -19.26
CA PRO A 109 6.90 4.70 -18.22
C PRO A 109 7.78 3.62 -17.58
N MET A 110 9.06 3.92 -17.36
CA MET A 110 10.00 3.02 -16.68
C MET A 110 10.53 3.67 -15.42
N LEU A 111 10.92 2.85 -14.45
CA LEU A 111 11.65 3.33 -13.29
C LEU A 111 13.07 3.72 -13.71
N LEU A 112 13.50 4.91 -13.29
CA LEU A 112 14.82 5.47 -13.60
C LEU A 112 15.57 5.78 -12.30
N PRO A 113 16.84 5.37 -12.17
CA PRO A 113 17.69 5.78 -11.05
C PRO A 113 17.85 7.30 -10.99
N CYS A 114 17.67 7.86 -9.80
CA CYS A 114 17.93 9.27 -9.49
C CYS A 114 19.23 9.43 -8.69
N PHE A 115 20.19 8.52 -8.91
CA PHE A 115 21.51 8.51 -8.28
C PHE A 115 22.57 8.12 -9.32
N PRO A 116 23.85 8.54 -9.13
CA PRO A 116 24.94 8.15 -10.02
C PRO A 116 25.14 6.63 -10.04
N GLU A 117 25.66 6.09 -11.14
CA GLU A 117 26.00 4.67 -11.22
C GLU A 117 27.00 4.30 -10.09
N PRO A 118 26.79 3.15 -9.40
CA PRO A 118 27.59 2.74 -8.25
C PRO A 118 28.99 2.22 -8.62
N VAL A 119 29.82 3.07 -9.23
CA VAL A 119 31.17 2.71 -9.72
C VAL A 119 32.22 2.54 -8.61
N HIS A 120 31.94 3.00 -7.40
CA HIS A 120 32.88 3.02 -6.27
C HIS A 120 32.58 1.96 -5.19
N ALA A 121 31.82 0.92 -5.51
CA ALA A 121 31.41 -0.09 -4.52
C ALA A 121 32.59 -0.76 -3.80
N GLN A 122 33.67 -1.04 -4.52
CA GLN A 122 34.88 -1.68 -3.99
C GLN A 122 35.60 -0.82 -2.94
N SER A 123 35.60 0.50 -3.08
CA SER A 123 36.17 1.38 -2.05
C SER A 123 35.18 1.61 -0.92
N SER A 124 33.90 1.85 -1.22
CA SER A 124 32.87 2.07 -0.19
C SER A 124 32.72 0.90 0.78
N VAL A 125 32.81 -0.35 0.29
CA VAL A 125 32.66 -1.54 1.14
C VAL A 125 33.79 -1.70 2.17
N LEU A 126 34.96 -1.09 1.95
CA LEU A 126 36.06 -1.16 2.90
C LEU A 126 35.71 -0.44 4.21
N ASP A 127 35.02 0.69 4.10
CA ASP A 127 34.61 1.52 5.23
C ASP A 127 33.22 1.15 5.76
N GLN A 128 32.27 0.89 4.85
CA GLN A 128 30.85 0.70 5.17
C GLN A 128 30.43 -0.76 5.32
N ARG A 129 31.30 -1.72 4.97
CA ARG A 129 31.08 -3.19 4.95
C ARG A 129 29.95 -3.71 4.08
N VAL A 130 29.07 -2.85 3.59
CA VAL A 130 28.05 -3.15 2.59
C VAL A 130 28.05 -2.02 1.58
N ALA A 131 27.92 -2.34 0.30
CA ALA A 131 27.84 -1.35 -0.76
C ALA A 131 26.99 -1.86 -1.93
N LEU A 132 26.17 -0.99 -2.52
CA LEU A 132 25.52 -1.28 -3.79
C LEU A 132 26.59 -1.31 -4.89
N GLU A 133 26.62 -2.38 -5.68
CA GLU A 133 27.60 -2.56 -6.74
C GLU A 133 26.99 -2.39 -8.13
N LYS A 134 25.78 -2.91 -8.36
CA LYS A 134 25.04 -2.73 -9.61
C LYS A 134 23.56 -2.62 -9.31
N VAL A 135 22.84 -1.90 -10.17
CA VAL A 135 21.38 -1.86 -10.16
C VAL A 135 20.87 -2.03 -11.58
N HIS A 136 19.87 -2.89 -11.74
CA HIS A 136 19.14 -3.08 -12.97
C HIS A 136 17.66 -2.85 -12.70
N VAL A 137 17.05 -1.99 -13.50
CA VAL A 137 15.70 -1.49 -13.26
C VAL A 137 14.84 -1.78 -14.49
N THR A 138 13.69 -2.37 -14.26
CA THR A 138 12.63 -2.57 -15.27
C THR A 138 11.41 -1.72 -14.91
N GLN A 139 10.29 -1.92 -15.60
CA GLN A 139 9.05 -1.20 -15.32
C GLN A 139 8.49 -1.48 -13.90
N PHE A 140 8.67 -2.68 -13.37
CA PHE A 140 8.05 -3.15 -12.13
C PHE A 140 9.01 -3.84 -11.18
N GLU A 141 10.31 -3.78 -11.46
CA GLU A 141 11.29 -4.53 -10.70
C GLU A 141 12.60 -3.76 -10.59
N VAL A 142 13.16 -3.76 -9.38
CA VAL A 142 14.51 -3.28 -9.08
C VAL A 142 15.33 -4.48 -8.64
N ARG A 143 16.36 -4.83 -9.43
CA ARG A 143 17.36 -5.82 -9.05
C ARG A 143 18.66 -5.11 -8.73
N GLY A 144 19.37 -5.60 -7.71
CA GLY A 144 20.68 -5.07 -7.39
C GLY A 144 21.67 -6.14 -6.98
N GLN A 145 22.94 -5.86 -7.24
CA GLN A 145 24.07 -6.61 -6.70
C GLN A 145 24.67 -5.82 -5.55
N VAL A 146 24.95 -6.52 -4.45
CA VAL A 146 25.45 -5.96 -3.22
C VAL A 146 26.78 -6.61 -2.91
N LEU A 147 27.78 -5.79 -2.62
CA LEU A 147 29.09 -6.20 -2.15
C LEU A 147 29.12 -6.10 -0.62
N THR A 148 29.74 -7.06 0.04
CA THR A 148 29.85 -7.14 1.49
C THR A 148 31.27 -7.46 1.93
N ARG A 149 31.66 -6.98 3.12
CA ARG A 149 32.93 -7.28 3.76
C ARG A 149 32.69 -7.72 5.20
N THR A 150 32.61 -9.04 5.38
CA THR A 150 32.42 -9.69 6.67
C THR A 150 33.04 -11.08 6.66
N GLU A 151 33.61 -11.50 7.79
CA GLU A 151 34.11 -12.87 8.00
C GLU A 151 33.02 -13.77 8.63
N ASP A 152 31.87 -13.19 8.97
CA ASP A 152 30.74 -13.89 9.59
C ASP A 152 29.94 -14.68 8.55
N ALA A 153 30.01 -16.01 8.66
CA ALA A 153 29.27 -16.94 7.79
C ALA A 153 27.74 -16.87 7.98
N HIS A 154 27.26 -16.31 9.09
CA HIS A 154 25.84 -16.11 9.40
C HIS A 154 25.36 -14.69 9.10
N ALA A 155 26.20 -13.87 8.48
CA ALA A 155 25.82 -12.53 8.09
C ALA A 155 24.61 -12.55 7.13
N THR A 156 23.70 -11.62 7.34
CA THR A 156 22.49 -11.47 6.51
C THR A 156 22.45 -10.07 5.91
N VAL A 157 22.04 -10.01 4.65
CA VAL A 157 21.89 -8.76 3.91
C VAL A 157 20.41 -8.54 3.61
N PHE A 158 19.95 -7.31 3.84
CA PHE A 158 18.60 -6.88 3.54
C PHE A 158 18.65 -5.64 2.64
N VAL A 159 17.68 -5.54 1.74
CA VAL A 159 17.30 -4.28 1.12
C VAL A 159 16.06 -3.76 1.86
N ARG A 160 16.20 -2.62 2.52
CA ARG A 160 15.08 -1.91 3.11
C ARG A 160 14.55 -0.92 2.10
N TYR A 161 13.28 -0.99 1.75
CA TYR A 161 12.68 -0.10 0.76
C TYR A 161 11.33 0.46 1.21
N THR A 162 10.95 1.57 0.59
CA THR A 162 9.71 2.31 0.87
C THR A 162 9.13 2.91 -0.42
N PHE A 163 7.82 3.13 -0.40
CA PHE A 163 7.04 3.76 -1.45
C PHE A 163 6.40 5.09 -1.01
N ASN A 164 6.65 5.52 0.23
CA ASN A 164 5.96 6.64 0.87
C ASN A 164 6.88 7.43 1.81
N ASP A 165 8.04 7.84 1.30
CA ASP A 165 8.98 8.72 2.02
C ASP A 165 9.33 8.23 3.44
N TRP A 166 9.54 6.90 3.59
CA TRP A 166 9.89 6.23 4.84
C TRP A 166 8.82 6.22 5.94
N LEU A 167 7.58 6.66 5.65
CA LEU A 167 6.45 6.49 6.58
C LEU A 167 6.19 5.02 6.91
N SER A 168 6.43 4.14 5.94
CA SER A 168 6.46 2.68 6.12
C SER A 168 7.60 2.09 5.31
N HIS A 169 8.10 0.92 5.70
CA HIS A 169 9.18 0.23 5.01
C HIS A 169 8.98 -1.27 5.00
N VAL A 170 9.66 -1.94 4.08
CA VAL A 170 9.74 -3.40 4.00
C VAL A 170 11.21 -3.79 3.89
N ASP A 171 11.60 -4.81 4.64
CA ASP A 171 12.93 -5.43 4.56
C ASP A 171 12.82 -6.71 3.72
N ALA A 172 13.41 -6.71 2.52
CA ALA A 172 13.53 -7.90 1.70
C ALA A 172 14.95 -8.49 1.83
N PRO A 173 15.10 -9.81 1.99
CA PRO A 173 16.42 -10.43 2.07
C PRO A 173 17.13 -10.36 0.72
N ALA A 174 18.44 -10.14 0.74
CA ALA A 174 19.32 -10.35 -0.39
C ALA A 174 19.97 -11.73 -0.29
N LEU A 175 19.94 -12.48 -1.39
CA LEU A 175 20.45 -13.85 -1.46
C LEU A 175 21.94 -13.83 -1.78
N ARG A 176 22.73 -14.62 -1.05
CA ARG A 176 24.15 -14.79 -1.30
C ARG A 176 24.37 -15.55 -2.61
N VAL A 177 25.16 -14.96 -3.52
CA VAL A 177 25.51 -15.54 -4.83
C VAL A 177 26.98 -15.96 -4.86
N ALA A 178 27.84 -15.22 -4.15
CA ALA A 178 29.25 -15.55 -3.95
C ALA A 178 29.68 -15.18 -2.51
N GLU A 179 30.95 -15.38 -2.19
CA GLU A 179 31.45 -15.18 -0.82
C GLU A 179 31.14 -13.78 -0.27
N ASP A 180 31.39 -12.75 -1.07
CA ASP A 180 31.24 -11.33 -0.77
C ASP A 180 30.04 -10.68 -1.47
N ARG A 181 29.27 -11.45 -2.23
CA ARG A 181 28.30 -10.90 -3.20
C ARG A 181 26.89 -11.43 -2.99
N HIS A 182 25.94 -10.52 -2.94
CA HIS A 182 24.52 -10.80 -2.73
C HIS A 182 23.68 -10.17 -3.85
N THR A 183 22.49 -10.71 -4.08
CA THR A 183 21.52 -10.19 -5.05
C THR A 183 20.16 -10.00 -4.40
N PHE A 184 19.46 -8.92 -4.73
CA PHE A 184 18.08 -8.70 -4.30
C PHE A 184 17.18 -8.41 -5.50
N SER A 185 15.88 -8.63 -5.31
CA SER A 185 14.84 -8.16 -6.20
C SER A 185 13.71 -7.55 -5.38
N VAL A 186 13.28 -6.36 -5.78
CA VAL A 186 12.13 -5.65 -5.21
C VAL A 186 11.11 -5.43 -6.31
N LEU A 187 9.90 -5.94 -6.11
CA LEU A 187 8.77 -5.65 -6.99
C LEU A 187 8.21 -4.28 -6.65
N VAL A 188 8.12 -3.43 -7.66
CA VAL A 188 7.55 -2.09 -7.56
C VAL A 188 6.18 -2.13 -8.21
N PRO A 189 5.09 -1.99 -7.43
CA PRO A 189 3.76 -1.92 -8.01
C PRO A 189 3.68 -0.73 -9.00
N PRO A 190 2.78 -0.78 -10.01
CA PRO A 190 2.42 0.39 -10.79
C PRO A 190 1.71 1.38 -9.87
N LEU A 191 2.48 2.15 -9.13
CA LEU A 191 1.96 3.07 -8.13
C LEU A 191 1.55 4.34 -8.87
N TRP A 192 0.26 4.46 -9.18
CA TRP A 192 -0.30 5.68 -9.77
C TRP A 192 -0.21 6.89 -8.82
N SER A 193 0.16 6.65 -7.55
CA SER A 193 0.27 7.65 -6.49
C SER A 193 1.66 7.75 -5.85
N ALA A 194 2.58 6.78 -6.02
CA ALA A 194 3.91 6.90 -5.43
C ALA A 194 4.83 7.72 -6.32
N SER A 195 5.38 8.77 -5.74
CA SER A 195 6.23 9.74 -6.43
C SER A 195 7.66 9.22 -6.66
N ALA A 196 8.08 8.22 -5.87
CA ALA A 196 9.39 7.58 -5.90
C ALA A 196 9.39 6.24 -5.13
N VAL A 197 10.40 5.41 -5.41
CA VAL A 197 10.83 4.28 -4.57
C VAL A 197 12.17 4.66 -3.96
N HIS A 198 12.32 4.46 -2.65
CA HIS A 198 13.60 4.62 -1.98
C HIS A 198 14.05 3.30 -1.38
N PHE A 199 15.35 3.02 -1.42
CA PHE A 199 15.92 1.89 -0.70
C PHE A 199 17.29 2.20 -0.12
N ALA A 200 17.67 1.39 0.87
CA ALA A 200 18.98 1.34 1.50
C ALA A 200 19.35 -0.14 1.78
N LEU A 201 20.64 -0.41 1.91
CA LEU A 201 21.15 -1.75 2.20
C LEU A 201 21.54 -1.85 3.67
N LEU A 202 21.23 -3.00 4.26
CA LEU A 202 21.56 -3.35 5.63
C LEU A 202 22.32 -4.68 5.64
N LEU A 203 23.50 -4.69 6.23
CA LEU A 203 24.23 -5.89 6.62
C LEU A 203 24.08 -6.07 8.13
N ARG A 204 23.63 -7.26 8.56
CA ARG A 204 23.63 -7.69 9.96
C ARG A 204 24.64 -8.83 10.13
N CYS A 205 25.59 -8.67 11.03
CA CYS A 205 26.56 -9.69 11.40
C CYS A 205 26.89 -9.61 12.90
N ALA A 206 27.74 -10.52 13.38
CA ALA A 206 28.18 -10.54 14.78
C ALA A 206 28.78 -9.20 15.27
N ASP A 207 29.44 -8.45 14.38
CA ASP A 207 30.04 -7.14 14.67
C ASP A 207 29.02 -5.99 14.76
N GLY A 208 27.75 -6.22 14.39
CA GLY A 208 26.68 -5.24 14.44
C GLY A 208 25.95 -5.04 13.11
N GLU A 209 25.32 -3.86 12.97
CA GLU A 209 24.59 -3.46 11.78
C GLU A 209 25.35 -2.40 10.99
N PHE A 210 25.44 -2.61 9.67
CA PHE A 210 26.12 -1.70 8.75
C PHE A 210 25.19 -1.31 7.61
N TRP A 211 25.24 -0.05 7.21
CA TRP A 211 24.29 0.53 6.28
C TRP A 211 24.98 1.17 5.09
N ASP A 212 24.44 0.92 3.89
CA ASP A 212 24.63 1.75 2.72
C ASP A 212 23.32 2.43 2.38
N ASN A 213 23.20 3.68 2.83
CA ASN A 213 22.09 4.57 2.55
C ASN A 213 22.49 5.69 1.58
N ASN A 214 23.50 5.44 0.72
CA ASN A 214 24.01 6.41 -0.24
C ASN A 214 24.36 7.77 0.43
N ARG A 215 25.12 7.71 1.54
CA ARG A 215 25.54 8.90 2.32
C ARG A 215 24.36 9.77 2.79
N GLY A 216 23.27 9.12 3.18
CA GLY A 216 22.03 9.77 3.66
C GLY A 216 21.07 10.23 2.56
N GLN A 217 21.40 10.05 1.27
CA GLN A 217 20.50 10.41 0.17
C GLN A 217 19.54 9.28 -0.22
N ASN A 218 19.81 8.05 0.23
CA ASN A 218 19.18 6.81 -0.20
C ASN A 218 19.34 6.55 -1.71
N PHE A 219 19.03 5.32 -2.11
CA PHE A 219 18.91 4.99 -3.52
C PHE A 219 17.48 5.23 -3.98
N SER A 220 17.28 6.28 -4.78
CA SER A 220 15.96 6.76 -5.18
C SER A 220 15.68 6.46 -6.65
N LEU A 221 14.47 5.99 -6.96
CA LEU A 221 14.00 5.66 -8.30
C LEU A 221 12.67 6.35 -8.58
N ARG A 222 12.48 6.86 -9.79
CA ARG A 222 11.23 7.54 -10.18
C ARG A 222 10.77 7.10 -11.56
N TYR A 223 9.46 7.07 -11.77
CA TYR A 223 8.90 6.81 -13.10
C TYR A 223 9.22 7.97 -14.04
N GLY A 224 9.73 7.64 -15.23
CA GLY A 224 10.00 8.60 -16.29
C GLY A 224 9.96 7.94 -17.66
N TYR A 225 10.15 8.75 -18.69
CA TYR A 225 10.20 8.32 -20.09
C TYR A 225 11.65 8.46 -20.58
N GLY A 226 12.42 7.37 -20.57
CA GLY A 226 13.83 7.37 -20.97
C GLY A 226 14.30 5.99 -21.38
N ARG A 227 15.36 5.89 -22.20
CA ARG A 227 15.98 4.61 -22.56
C ARG A 227 16.73 4.07 -21.32
N ALA A 228 16.36 2.87 -20.86
CA ALA A 228 17.20 2.10 -19.96
C ALA A 228 18.58 1.93 -20.62
N HIS A 229 19.66 2.09 -19.85
CA HIS A 229 21.03 1.98 -20.33
C HIS A 229 21.18 0.72 -21.17
N ALA A 230 21.45 0.90 -22.46
CA ALA A 230 21.74 -0.19 -23.37
C ALA A 230 22.99 -0.91 -22.86
N HIS A 231 22.82 -2.17 -22.48
CA HIS A 231 23.91 -3.11 -22.21
C HIS A 231 24.82 -3.11 -23.45
N ARG A 232 26.00 -2.49 -23.34
CA ARG A 232 27.06 -2.71 -24.32
C ARG A 232 27.68 -4.05 -23.95
N ASP A 233 27.19 -5.10 -24.57
CA ASP A 233 27.97 -6.33 -24.73
C ASP A 233 29.18 -5.98 -25.61
N THR A 234 30.36 -6.13 -25.03
CA THR A 234 31.64 -6.29 -25.73
C THR A 234 32.28 -7.57 -25.23
#